data_AF-A0A3M0Y5K7-F1
#
_entry.id   AF-A0A3M0Y5K7-F1
#
_cell.length_a   1.000
_cell.length_b   1.000
_cell.length_c   1.000
_cell.angle_alpha   90.00
_cell.angle_beta   90.00
_cell.angle_gamma   90.00
#
_symmetry.space_group_name_H-M   'P 1'
#
loop_
_entity.id
_entity.type
_entity.pdbx_description
1 polymer ?
#
loop_
_entity_poly.entity_id
_entity_poly.type
_entity_poly.pdbx_seq_one_letter_code
_entity_poly.pdbx_strand_id
1 'polypeptide(L)'
;MGAVLGSYLVFDEFHLFPQEARKTTLQLLRTVGKIAPFVLMTATFSQTMLDEIGHLLGATVITVPEAEVEAIETRRGEATRKQRRYRVADVPLEAKDVLQTHDRRTLAVCNTVDRAIGLFDDLLTQGCRSIPFGDIIPSEDFENLRAAREPDARQKLLRQAVERVQEYLYQSPDENWAMLLHSRFERPHRQVKEELLQTLWNPEGLTSNEAPRLIVVGTQVVEVGLDISAQTLHTEAAPAASVLQRAGRCARYPGEQGTVYLYPVPENKRGEPNYAPYGMDKIEKETCERSWEAFRKRDGEVLHFANEQELINEAHTDADRALLQAMHEDEGSIWGQIADALTFHDASTRQNLIRKTTTSRTVIVYDAPLGMTEENPFVFNGFSLHIGTLRGKLEELQKKQKELGLAWSLRYVQPRDDENDPDAPPLYY
;
A
#
# COMPACT_ATOMS: atom_id res chain seq x y z
N MET A 1 -1.19 -14.56 -26.55
CA MET A 1 -1.15 -13.41 -27.48
C MET A 1 -2.54 -13.01 -27.99
N GLY A 2 -3.32 -13.92 -28.60
CA GLY A 2 -4.65 -13.59 -29.16
C GLY A 2 -5.68 -13.01 -28.17
N ALA A 3 -5.69 -13.48 -26.92
CA ALA A 3 -6.61 -12.98 -25.88
C ALA A 3 -6.32 -11.53 -25.45
N VAL A 4 -5.05 -11.09 -25.45
CA VAL A 4 -4.64 -9.73 -25.06
C VAL A 4 -4.88 -8.75 -26.20
N LEU A 5 -4.55 -9.13 -27.43
CA LEU A 5 -4.71 -8.29 -28.62
C LEU A 5 -6.19 -8.04 -28.99
N GLY A 6 -7.10 -8.92 -28.58
CA GLY A 6 -8.55 -8.75 -28.75
C GLY A 6 -9.26 -8.13 -27.54
N SER A 7 -8.54 -7.75 -26.49
CA SER A 7 -9.10 -7.23 -25.23
C SER A 7 -8.90 -5.73 -25.09
N TYR A 8 -9.77 -5.09 -24.29
CA TYR A 8 -9.59 -3.70 -23.86
C TYR A 8 -8.74 -3.67 -22.60
N LEU A 9 -7.56 -3.05 -22.67
CA LEU A 9 -6.59 -3.06 -21.57
C LEU A 9 -6.86 -1.90 -20.60
N VAL A 10 -7.30 -2.21 -19.39
CA VAL A 10 -7.53 -1.20 -18.33
C VAL A 10 -6.43 -1.29 -17.29
N PHE A 11 -5.68 -0.20 -17.12
CA PHE A 11 -4.67 -0.07 -16.07
C PHE A 11 -5.15 0.99 -15.08
N ASP A 12 -5.65 0.51 -13.95
CA ASP A 12 -6.05 1.38 -12.84
C ASP A 12 -4.86 1.66 -11.91
N GLU A 13 -4.88 2.82 -11.27
CA GLU A 13 -3.84 3.29 -10.33
C GLU A 13 -2.40 3.11 -10.85
N PHE A 14 -2.18 3.47 -12.13
CA PHE A 14 -0.93 3.20 -12.84
C PHE A 14 0.32 3.78 -12.13
N HIS A 15 0.16 4.84 -11.35
CA HIS A 15 1.23 5.45 -10.56
C HIS A 15 1.76 4.55 -9.43
N LEU A 16 0.99 3.56 -8.97
CA LEU A 16 1.41 2.60 -7.93
C LEU A 16 2.38 1.54 -8.43
N PHE A 17 2.50 1.41 -9.76
CA PHE A 17 3.36 0.40 -10.33
C PHE A 17 4.82 0.70 -9.93
N PRO A 18 5.61 -0.31 -9.54
CA PRO A 18 7.05 -0.16 -9.36
C PRO A 18 7.67 0.51 -10.59
N GLN A 19 8.71 1.32 -10.41
CA GLN A 19 9.32 2.09 -11.51
C GLN A 19 9.59 1.24 -12.76
N GLU A 20 10.22 0.07 -12.58
CA GLU A 20 10.53 -0.86 -13.68
C GLU A 20 9.27 -1.45 -14.33
N ALA A 21 8.22 -1.72 -13.55
CA ALA A 21 6.93 -2.15 -14.07
C ALA A 21 6.25 -1.02 -14.87
N ARG A 22 6.29 0.23 -14.39
CA ARG A 22 5.80 1.40 -15.14
C ARG A 22 6.50 1.53 -16.49
N LYS A 23 7.84 1.47 -16.49
CA LYS A 23 8.65 1.53 -17.71
C LYS A 23 8.25 0.43 -18.69
N THR A 24 8.17 -0.81 -18.21
CA THR A 24 7.81 -1.98 -19.01
C THR A 24 6.39 -1.86 -19.58
N THR A 25 5.41 -1.44 -18.77
CA THR A 25 4.03 -1.22 -19.22
C THR A 25 3.93 -0.14 -20.28
N LEU A 26 4.62 1.00 -20.11
CA LEU A 26 4.62 2.08 -21.10
C LEU A 26 5.26 1.63 -22.43
N GLN A 27 6.36 0.88 -22.38
CA GLN A 27 6.97 0.32 -23.59
C GLN A 27 6.05 -0.70 -24.27
N LEU A 28 5.42 -1.59 -23.50
CA LEU A 28 4.43 -2.53 -24.02
C LEU A 28 3.29 -1.79 -24.74
N LEU A 29 2.71 -0.76 -24.09
CA LEU A 29 1.60 0.03 -24.62
C LEU A 29 1.99 0.83 -25.87
N ARG A 30 3.23 1.30 -25.99
CA ARG A 30 3.70 2.01 -27.19
C ARG A 30 3.61 1.16 -28.46
N THR A 31 3.66 -0.17 -28.32
CA THR A 31 3.56 -1.10 -29.46
C THR A 31 2.20 -1.76 -29.52
N VAL A 32 1.76 -2.37 -28.40
CA VAL A 32 0.49 -3.10 -28.34
C VAL A 32 -0.70 -2.14 -28.40
N GLY A 33 -0.57 -0.93 -27.86
CA GLY A 33 -1.62 0.10 -27.87
C GLY A 33 -1.97 0.62 -29.26
N LYS A 34 -1.17 0.32 -30.29
CA LYS A 34 -1.51 0.56 -31.70
C LYS A 34 -2.53 -0.45 -32.25
N ILE A 35 -2.70 -1.58 -31.56
CA ILE A 35 -3.48 -2.74 -32.01
C ILE A 35 -4.63 -3.01 -31.04
N ALA A 36 -4.37 -2.94 -29.73
CA ALA A 36 -5.35 -3.13 -28.68
C ALA A 36 -5.75 -1.78 -28.04
N PRO A 37 -7.05 -1.50 -27.88
CA PRO A 37 -7.48 -0.30 -27.18
C PRO A 37 -7.12 -0.40 -25.69
N PHE A 38 -6.73 0.73 -25.09
CA PHE A 38 -6.32 0.78 -23.69
C PHE A 38 -6.77 2.06 -22.99
N VAL A 39 -6.86 1.99 -21.67
CA VAL A 39 -7.03 3.12 -20.75
C VAL A 39 -6.01 3.03 -19.63
N LEU A 40 -5.32 4.13 -19.38
CA LEU A 40 -4.45 4.34 -18.23
C LEU A 40 -5.15 5.34 -17.29
N MET A 41 -5.40 4.94 -16.05
CA MET A 41 -5.96 5.80 -15.02
C MET A 41 -4.90 6.08 -13.95
N THR A 42 -4.82 7.33 -13.53
CA THR A 42 -3.91 7.78 -12.49
C THR A 42 -4.48 9.00 -11.79
N ALA A 43 -4.43 9.01 -10.46
CA ALA A 43 -4.86 10.14 -9.65
C ALA A 43 -3.72 11.11 -9.30
N THR A 44 -2.45 10.73 -9.49
CA THR A 44 -1.34 11.42 -8.83
C THR A 44 -0.18 11.80 -9.75
N PHE A 45 -0.33 11.70 -11.06
CA PHE A 45 0.70 12.16 -12.00
C PHE A 45 0.58 13.66 -12.24
N SER A 46 1.73 14.30 -12.48
CA SER A 46 1.75 15.70 -12.90
C SER A 46 1.13 15.85 -14.29
N GLN A 47 0.62 17.04 -14.61
CA GLN A 47 0.08 17.31 -15.95
C GLN A 47 1.18 17.12 -17.03
N THR A 48 2.41 17.55 -16.71
CA THR A 48 3.57 17.35 -17.58
C THR A 48 3.82 15.87 -17.87
N MET A 49 3.73 15.00 -16.86
CA MET A 49 3.89 13.56 -17.06
C MET A 49 2.76 12.97 -17.91
N LEU A 50 1.52 13.41 -17.70
CA LEU A 50 0.38 12.96 -18.50
C LEU A 50 0.54 13.32 -19.97
N ASP A 51 0.94 14.57 -20.26
CA ASP A 51 1.14 15.06 -21.62
C ASP A 51 2.27 14.30 -22.33
N GLU A 52 3.38 14.05 -21.64
CA GLU A 52 4.53 13.30 -22.16
C GLU A 52 4.18 11.81 -22.40
N ILE A 53 3.47 11.16 -21.48
CA ILE A 53 2.97 9.79 -21.67
C ILE A 53 1.97 9.75 -22.83
N GLY A 54 1.07 10.74 -22.92
CA GLY A 54 0.13 10.88 -24.02
C GLY A 54 0.84 10.96 -25.37
N HIS A 55 1.86 11.82 -25.47
CA HIS A 55 2.69 11.93 -26.66
C HIS A 55 3.45 10.64 -26.98
N LEU A 56 4.08 10.02 -25.98
CA LEU A 56 4.83 8.76 -26.12
C LEU A 56 3.96 7.62 -26.67
N LEU A 57 2.72 7.52 -26.19
CA LEU A 57 1.78 6.46 -26.56
C LEU A 57 0.88 6.81 -27.76
N GLY A 58 0.88 8.08 -28.21
CA GLY A 58 -0.11 8.58 -29.16
C GLY A 58 -1.53 8.55 -28.61
N ALA A 59 -1.68 8.70 -27.29
CA ALA A 59 -2.95 8.64 -26.58
C ALA A 59 -3.53 10.04 -26.33
N THR A 60 -4.85 10.14 -26.24
CA THR A 60 -5.53 11.37 -25.82
C THR A 60 -5.53 11.44 -24.30
N VAL A 61 -4.96 12.51 -23.75
CA VAL A 61 -5.03 12.80 -22.32
C VAL A 61 -6.41 13.35 -22.00
N ILE A 62 -7.14 12.69 -21.09
CA ILE A 62 -8.44 13.14 -20.61
C ILE A 62 -8.25 13.63 -19.18
N THR A 63 -8.42 14.92 -18.96
CA THR A 63 -8.46 15.53 -17.62
C THR A 63 -9.89 15.89 -17.28
N VAL A 64 -10.30 15.64 -16.04
CA VAL A 64 -11.66 15.98 -15.58
C VAL A 64 -11.69 17.50 -15.30
N PRO A 65 -12.58 18.28 -15.94
CA PRO A 65 -12.69 19.71 -15.68
C PRO A 65 -13.08 19.99 -14.23
N GLU A 66 -12.62 21.12 -13.68
CA GLU A 66 -12.87 21.46 -12.27
C GLU A 66 -14.35 21.50 -11.90
N ALA A 67 -15.20 22.02 -12.79
CA ALA A 67 -16.66 22.03 -12.59
C ALA A 67 -17.27 20.63 -12.53
N GLU A 68 -16.72 19.67 -13.27
CA GLU A 68 -17.15 18.27 -13.21
C GLU A 68 -16.66 17.60 -11.92
N VAL A 69 -15.43 17.88 -11.49
CA VAL A 69 -14.91 17.42 -10.19
C VAL A 69 -15.79 17.95 -9.05
N GLU A 70 -16.12 19.23 -9.05
CA GLU A 70 -17.00 19.83 -8.04
C GLU A 70 -18.39 19.19 -8.05
N ALA A 71 -18.96 18.95 -9.24
CA ALA A 71 -20.23 18.26 -9.36
C ALA A 71 -20.15 16.82 -8.81
N ILE A 72 -19.06 16.08 -9.07
CA ILE A 72 -18.87 14.73 -8.52
C ILE A 72 -18.76 14.78 -6.99
N GLU A 73 -17.96 15.70 -6.45
CA GLU A 73 -17.71 15.83 -5.02
C GLU A 73 -18.94 16.28 -4.22
N THR A 74 -19.89 16.95 -4.86
CA THR A 74 -21.14 17.42 -4.26
C THR A 74 -22.34 16.51 -4.56
N ARG A 75 -22.14 15.34 -5.20
CA ARG A 75 -23.24 14.51 -5.75
C ARG A 75 -24.20 15.32 -6.60
N ARG A 76 -23.65 16.08 -7.54
CA ARG A 76 -24.35 16.99 -8.44
C ARG A 76 -25.17 18.05 -7.69
N GLY A 77 -24.61 18.55 -6.58
CA GLY A 77 -25.22 19.58 -5.74
C GLY A 77 -26.14 19.08 -4.61
N GLU A 78 -26.29 17.77 -4.43
CA GLU A 78 -27.10 17.18 -3.36
C GLU A 78 -26.44 17.25 -1.97
N ALA A 79 -25.12 17.45 -1.91
CA ALA A 79 -24.34 17.52 -0.67
C ALA A 79 -23.31 18.65 -0.72
N THR A 80 -22.92 19.12 0.46
CA THR A 80 -21.80 20.07 0.57
C THR A 80 -20.49 19.41 0.17
N ARG A 81 -19.56 20.20 -0.34
CA ARG A 81 -18.24 19.71 -0.73
C ARG A 81 -17.48 19.23 0.51
N LYS A 82 -16.81 18.09 0.39
CA LYS A 82 -15.88 17.60 1.42
C LYS A 82 -14.72 18.58 1.60
N GLN A 83 -14.18 18.68 2.83
CA GLN A 83 -13.07 19.58 3.13
C GLN A 83 -11.96 18.85 3.90
N ARG A 84 -10.72 19.02 3.43
CA ARG A 84 -9.52 18.52 4.09
C ARG A 84 -8.59 19.66 4.39
N ARG A 85 -8.40 19.96 5.67
CA ARG A 85 -7.42 20.95 6.12
C ARG A 85 -6.08 20.27 6.34
N TYR A 86 -5.03 20.80 5.75
CA TYR A 86 -3.67 20.28 5.94
C TYR A 86 -2.97 21.07 7.04
N ARG A 87 -2.25 20.38 7.91
CA ARG A 87 -1.41 20.97 8.95
C ARG A 87 -0.04 20.30 8.95
N VAL A 88 1.01 21.09 9.06
CA VAL A 88 2.40 20.61 9.00
C VAL A 88 3.05 20.77 10.37
N ALA A 89 3.57 19.67 10.91
CA ALA A 89 4.26 19.67 12.20
C ALA A 89 5.77 19.95 12.04
N ASP A 90 6.41 20.50 13.07
CA ASP A 90 7.86 20.73 13.07
C ASP A 90 8.68 19.52 13.60
N VAL A 91 8.02 18.59 14.29
CA VAL A 91 8.66 17.44 14.95
C VAL A 91 8.03 16.11 14.50
N PRO A 92 8.78 14.99 14.51
CA PRO A 92 8.26 13.69 14.10
C PRO A 92 7.04 13.24 14.90
N LEU A 93 6.18 12.44 14.26
CA LEU A 93 4.93 11.94 14.85
C LEU A 93 5.17 11.15 16.14
N GLU A 94 4.50 11.57 17.21
CA GLU A 94 4.43 10.90 18.50
C GLU A 94 2.97 10.52 18.86
N ALA A 95 2.80 9.54 19.75
CA ALA A 95 1.48 9.08 20.21
C ALA A 95 0.64 10.19 20.87
N LYS A 96 1.28 11.16 21.55
CA LYS A 96 0.58 12.30 22.17
C LYS A 96 -0.14 13.16 21.13
N ASP A 97 0.45 13.30 19.94
CA ASP A 97 -0.11 14.13 18.87
C ASP A 97 -1.39 13.49 18.33
N VAL A 98 -1.36 12.16 18.18
CA VAL A 98 -2.54 11.36 17.77
C VAL A 98 -3.65 11.48 18.80
N LEU A 99 -3.33 11.31 20.09
CA LEU A 99 -4.31 11.37 21.17
C LEU A 99 -4.92 12.75 21.34
N GLN A 100 -4.14 13.81 21.18
CA GLN A 100 -4.60 15.19 21.33
C GLN A 100 -5.70 15.56 20.32
N THR A 101 -5.66 14.99 19.11
CA THR A 101 -6.62 15.27 18.04
C THR A 101 -7.59 14.12 17.77
N HIS A 102 -7.49 13.02 18.53
CA HIS A 102 -8.38 11.88 18.38
C HIS A 102 -9.77 12.20 18.94
N ASP A 103 -10.77 12.06 18.08
CA ASP A 103 -12.18 12.08 18.46
C ASP A 103 -12.79 10.68 18.35
N ARG A 104 -13.23 10.26 17.15
CA ARG A 104 -13.79 8.92 16.92
C ARG A 104 -12.97 8.08 15.96
N ARG A 105 -12.58 8.64 14.81
CA ARG A 105 -11.90 7.87 13.74
C ARG A 105 -10.60 8.53 13.35
N THR A 106 -9.49 7.97 13.83
CA THR A 106 -8.15 8.48 13.52
C THR A 106 -7.34 7.43 12.80
N LEU A 107 -6.74 7.82 11.67
CA LEU A 107 -5.77 7.02 10.94
C LEU A 107 -4.39 7.63 11.13
N ALA A 108 -3.41 6.84 11.55
CA ALA A 108 -2.01 7.23 11.67
C ALA A 108 -1.16 6.37 10.74
N VAL A 109 -0.53 6.97 9.73
CA VAL A 109 0.23 6.26 8.69
C VAL A 109 1.71 6.53 8.87
N CYS A 110 2.46 5.49 9.22
CA CYS A 110 3.91 5.51 9.26
C CYS A 110 4.48 4.90 7.97
N ASN A 111 5.61 5.41 7.50
CA ASN A 111 6.22 4.90 6.28
C ASN A 111 6.83 3.51 6.48
N THR A 112 7.24 3.15 7.71
CA THR A 112 7.83 1.83 7.99
C THR A 112 7.01 1.05 9.01
N VAL A 113 7.08 -0.29 8.91
CA VAL A 113 6.39 -1.19 9.84
C VAL A 113 6.91 -1.04 11.26
N ASP A 114 8.22 -0.87 11.44
CA ASP A 114 8.81 -0.72 12.78
C ASP A 114 8.38 0.60 13.44
N ARG A 115 8.18 1.67 12.66
CA ARG A 115 7.58 2.93 13.14
C ARG A 115 6.12 2.75 13.54
N ALA A 116 5.33 2.07 12.71
CA ALA A 116 3.93 1.78 13.02
C ALA A 116 3.79 0.95 14.31
N ILE A 117 4.62 -0.08 14.50
CA ILE A 117 4.65 -0.87 15.74
C ILE A 117 5.01 0.02 16.93
N GLY A 118 6.09 0.82 16.82
CA GLY A 118 6.51 1.70 17.91
C GLY A 118 5.44 2.72 18.31
N LEU A 119 4.82 3.39 17.33
CA LEU A 119 3.72 4.33 17.59
C LEU A 119 2.51 3.63 18.23
N PHE A 120 2.20 2.42 17.80
CA PHE A 120 1.12 1.61 18.38
C PHE A 120 1.42 1.25 19.84
N ASP A 121 2.62 0.78 20.16
CA ASP A 121 3.03 0.45 21.53
C ASP A 121 3.04 1.69 22.43
N ASP A 122 3.46 2.85 21.91
CA ASP A 122 3.40 4.13 22.61
C ASP A 122 1.96 4.56 22.93
N LEU A 123 1.02 4.34 22.00
CA LEU A 123 -0.41 4.60 22.23
C LEU A 123 -0.97 3.70 23.34
N LEU A 124 -0.58 2.42 23.37
CA LEU A 124 -1.00 1.50 24.44
C LEU A 124 -0.44 1.95 25.80
N THR A 125 0.83 2.39 25.84
CA THR A 125 1.48 2.92 27.04
C THR A 125 0.77 4.18 27.56
N GLN A 126 0.16 4.96 26.66
CA GLN A 126 -0.62 6.16 26.98
C GLN A 126 -2.11 5.89 27.25
N GLY A 127 -2.52 4.62 27.36
CA GLY A 127 -3.85 4.23 27.84
C GLY A 127 -4.85 3.82 26.76
N CYS A 128 -4.44 3.73 25.48
CA CYS A 128 -5.27 3.06 24.47
C CYS A 128 -5.35 1.55 24.74
N ARG A 129 -6.45 0.93 24.32
CA ARG A 129 -6.61 -0.53 24.38
C ARG A 129 -6.42 -1.15 23.01
N SER A 130 -5.55 -2.14 22.91
CA SER A 130 -5.43 -2.95 21.69
C SER A 130 -6.71 -3.76 21.50
N ILE A 131 -7.21 -3.86 20.27
CA ILE A 131 -8.26 -4.82 19.94
C ILE A 131 -7.69 -6.25 20.13
N PRO A 132 -8.27 -7.08 21.03
CA PRO A 132 -7.75 -8.41 21.32
C PRO A 132 -8.28 -9.44 20.32
N PHE A 133 -7.89 -9.32 19.05
CA PHE A 133 -8.38 -10.21 17.97
C PHE A 133 -8.27 -11.70 18.30
N GLY A 134 -7.20 -12.13 18.97
CA GLY A 134 -7.00 -13.54 19.33
C GLY A 134 -7.91 -14.04 20.46
N ASP A 135 -8.42 -13.14 21.30
CA ASP A 135 -9.37 -13.49 22.38
C ASP A 135 -10.81 -13.49 21.86
N ILE A 136 -11.09 -12.66 20.85
CA ILE A 136 -12.43 -12.51 20.26
C ILE A 136 -12.69 -13.57 19.19
N ILE A 137 -11.68 -13.87 18.36
CA ILE A 137 -11.79 -14.78 17.22
C ILE A 137 -11.08 -16.09 17.56
N PRO A 138 -11.82 -17.21 17.67
CA PRO A 138 -11.25 -18.53 17.88
C PRO A 138 -10.19 -18.87 16.83
N SER A 139 -9.13 -19.56 17.23
CA SER A 139 -8.07 -19.98 16.31
C SER A 139 -8.59 -20.81 15.13
N GLU A 140 -9.64 -21.61 15.34
CA GLU A 140 -10.30 -22.40 14.30
C GLU A 140 -10.87 -21.54 13.16
N ASP A 141 -11.36 -20.32 13.45
CA ASP A 141 -11.88 -19.43 12.42
C ASP A 141 -10.76 -18.93 11.50
N PHE A 142 -9.57 -18.66 12.06
CA PHE A 142 -8.39 -18.32 11.26
C PHE A 142 -7.90 -19.52 10.43
N GLU A 143 -7.94 -20.75 10.97
CA GLU A 143 -7.65 -21.97 10.19
C GLU A 143 -8.62 -22.14 9.03
N ASN A 144 -9.93 -21.96 9.28
CA ASN A 144 -10.97 -22.04 8.26
C ASN A 144 -10.77 -20.99 7.16
N LEU A 145 -10.41 -19.75 7.53
CA LEU A 145 -10.06 -18.69 6.58
C LEU A 145 -8.80 -19.03 5.76
N ARG A 146 -7.82 -19.73 6.34
CA ARG A 146 -6.65 -20.21 5.59
C ARG A 146 -7.02 -21.31 4.59
N ALA A 147 -7.91 -22.21 4.97
CA ALA A 147 -8.32 -23.34 4.14
C ALA A 147 -9.33 -22.97 3.03
N ALA A 148 -10.07 -21.86 3.19
CA ALA A 148 -11.11 -21.43 2.25
C ALA A 148 -10.56 -21.05 0.87
N ARG A 149 -10.86 -21.86 -0.14
CA ARG A 149 -10.50 -21.62 -1.56
C ARG A 149 -11.59 -20.89 -2.34
N GLU A 150 -12.85 -21.15 -2.01
CA GLU A 150 -14.02 -20.53 -2.65
C GLU A 150 -14.21 -19.08 -2.14
N PRO A 151 -14.34 -18.07 -3.04
CA PRO A 151 -14.49 -16.67 -2.65
C PRO A 151 -15.68 -16.41 -1.72
N ASP A 152 -16.85 -16.98 -2.03
CA ASP A 152 -18.08 -16.74 -1.26
C ASP A 152 -18.00 -17.32 0.15
N ALA A 153 -17.45 -18.53 0.28
CA ALA A 153 -17.24 -19.17 1.57
C ALA A 153 -16.28 -18.35 2.44
N ARG A 154 -15.19 -17.86 1.83
CA ARG A 154 -14.23 -16.99 2.51
C ARG A 154 -14.86 -15.68 2.97
N GLN A 155 -15.65 -15.03 2.13
CA GLN A 155 -16.32 -13.77 2.49
C GLN A 155 -17.28 -13.97 3.66
N LYS A 156 -18.01 -15.10 3.69
CA LYS A 156 -18.89 -15.44 4.81
C LYS A 156 -18.13 -15.59 6.13
N LEU A 157 -17.00 -16.30 6.11
CA LEU A 157 -16.15 -16.48 7.30
C LEU A 157 -15.56 -15.14 7.78
N LEU A 158 -15.10 -14.29 6.85
CA LEU A 158 -14.60 -12.95 7.18
C LEU A 158 -15.67 -12.11 7.86
N ARG A 159 -16.90 -12.11 7.31
CA ARG A 159 -18.02 -11.37 7.88
C ARG A 159 -18.33 -11.81 9.31
N GLN A 160 -18.38 -13.13 9.56
CA GLN A 160 -18.63 -13.67 10.90
C GLN A 160 -17.55 -13.27 11.91
N ALA A 161 -16.28 -13.30 11.49
CA ALA A 161 -15.17 -12.87 12.34
C ALA A 161 -15.26 -11.37 12.65
N VAL A 162 -15.60 -10.54 11.66
CA VAL A 162 -15.76 -9.10 11.83
C VAL A 162 -16.94 -8.76 12.72
N GLU A 163 -18.11 -9.40 12.53
CA GLU A 163 -19.30 -9.21 13.35
C GLU A 163 -19.00 -9.40 14.84
N ARG A 164 -18.25 -10.46 15.21
CA ARG A 164 -17.84 -10.69 16.60
C ARG A 164 -16.95 -9.58 17.16
N VAL A 165 -16.01 -9.09 16.36
CA VAL A 165 -15.16 -7.98 16.79
C VAL A 165 -15.97 -6.71 16.94
N GLN A 166 -16.89 -6.42 16.03
CA GLN A 166 -17.78 -5.26 16.13
C GLN A 166 -18.64 -5.32 17.40
N GLU A 167 -19.30 -6.45 17.66
CA GLU A 167 -20.10 -6.67 18.88
C GLU A 167 -19.27 -6.45 20.15
N TYR A 168 -18.02 -6.91 20.17
CA TYR A 168 -17.10 -6.69 21.29
C TYR A 168 -16.77 -5.21 21.47
N LEU A 169 -16.46 -4.48 20.40
CA LEU A 169 -16.15 -3.05 20.47
C LEU A 169 -17.35 -2.22 20.92
N TYR A 170 -18.56 -2.58 20.49
CA TYR A 170 -19.80 -1.91 20.88
C TYR A 170 -20.15 -2.06 22.37
N GLN A 171 -19.57 -3.03 23.08
CA GLN A 171 -19.74 -3.15 24.53
C GLN A 171 -18.98 -2.07 25.32
N SER A 172 -18.03 -1.38 24.67
CA SER A 172 -17.22 -0.33 25.31
C SER A 172 -16.94 0.80 24.31
N PRO A 173 -17.97 1.58 23.93
CA PRO A 173 -17.87 2.58 22.86
C PRO A 173 -17.01 3.79 23.26
N ASP A 174 -16.86 4.05 24.56
CA ASP A 174 -16.08 5.17 25.10
C ASP A 174 -14.58 4.88 25.21
N GLU A 175 -14.17 3.62 25.09
CA GLU A 175 -12.76 3.21 25.12
C GLU A 175 -12.04 3.65 23.84
N ASN A 176 -10.81 4.15 23.99
CA ASN A 176 -9.94 4.44 22.86
C ASN A 176 -9.29 3.15 22.37
N TRP A 177 -9.91 2.51 21.38
CA TRP A 177 -9.36 1.32 20.76
C TRP A 177 -8.22 1.67 19.81
N ALA A 178 -7.17 0.86 19.82
CA ALA A 178 -6.06 0.94 18.88
C ALA A 178 -5.97 -0.36 18.06
N MET A 179 -5.73 -0.21 16.76
CA MET A 179 -5.49 -1.33 15.84
C MET A 179 -4.25 -1.08 14.98
N LEU A 180 -3.34 -2.05 14.96
CA LEU A 180 -2.21 -2.06 14.02
C LEU A 180 -2.58 -2.77 12.71
N LEU A 181 -2.20 -2.18 11.56
CA LEU A 181 -2.42 -2.73 10.21
C LEU A 181 -1.19 -2.53 9.30
N HIS A 182 -0.53 -3.63 8.91
CA HIS A 182 0.66 -3.56 8.04
C HIS A 182 0.90 -4.87 7.28
N SER A 183 1.86 -4.86 6.35
CA SER A 183 2.17 -6.00 5.47
C SER A 183 2.74 -7.24 6.18
N ARG A 184 3.30 -7.11 7.40
CA ARG A 184 3.85 -8.24 8.19
C ARG A 184 2.80 -9.12 8.89
N PHE A 185 1.51 -8.84 8.73
CA PHE A 185 0.46 -9.76 9.21
C PHE A 185 0.25 -10.91 8.23
N GLU A 186 -0.09 -12.09 8.76
CA GLU A 186 -0.62 -13.18 7.95
C GLU A 186 -1.88 -12.74 7.20
N ARG A 187 -2.08 -13.29 6.00
CA ARG A 187 -3.18 -12.89 5.11
C ARG A 187 -4.57 -12.93 5.79
N PRO A 188 -5.00 -14.00 6.49
CA PRO A 188 -6.29 -14.01 7.17
C PRO A 188 -6.42 -12.93 8.23
N HIS A 189 -5.38 -12.73 9.05
CA HIS A 189 -5.36 -11.70 10.09
C HIS A 189 -5.46 -10.30 9.48
N ARG A 190 -4.72 -10.05 8.40
CA ARG A 190 -4.77 -8.77 7.69
C ARG A 190 -6.16 -8.53 7.09
N GLN A 191 -6.75 -9.54 6.45
CA GLN A 191 -8.08 -9.42 5.85
C GLN A 191 -9.17 -9.14 6.87
N VAL A 192 -9.15 -9.80 8.03
CA VAL A 192 -10.11 -9.50 9.11
C VAL A 192 -9.98 -8.05 9.56
N LYS A 193 -8.76 -7.53 9.70
CA LYS A 193 -8.51 -6.12 10.08
C LYS A 193 -8.97 -5.14 8.98
N GLU A 194 -8.68 -5.44 7.72
CA GLU A 194 -9.10 -4.64 6.55
C GLU A 194 -10.62 -4.61 6.44
N GLU A 195 -11.29 -5.77 6.54
CA GLU A 195 -12.75 -5.90 6.47
C GLU A 195 -13.43 -5.23 7.68
N LEU A 196 -12.88 -5.37 8.90
CA LEU A 196 -13.37 -4.66 10.08
C LEU A 196 -13.31 -3.15 9.86
N LEU A 197 -12.19 -2.64 9.37
CA LEU A 197 -12.02 -1.22 9.11
C LEU A 197 -12.99 -0.73 8.04
N GLN A 198 -13.14 -1.49 6.96
CA GLN A 198 -14.09 -1.18 5.89
C GLN A 198 -15.53 -1.17 6.38
N THR A 199 -15.91 -2.13 7.24
CA THR A 199 -17.27 -2.20 7.80
C THR A 199 -17.56 -1.06 8.78
N LEU A 200 -16.55 -0.61 9.54
CA LEU A 200 -16.73 0.47 10.50
C LEU A 200 -16.71 1.87 9.87
N TRP A 201 -15.93 2.08 8.80
CA TRP A 201 -15.63 3.41 8.25
C TRP A 201 -16.16 3.64 6.82
N ASN A 202 -17.02 2.75 6.30
CA ASN A 202 -17.83 2.97 5.09
C ASN A 202 -19.05 3.86 5.37
N PRO A 203 -19.78 4.36 4.35
CA PRO A 203 -20.91 5.27 4.56
C PRO A 203 -21.97 4.73 5.52
N GLU A 204 -22.28 3.42 5.46
CA GLU A 204 -23.24 2.78 6.35
C GLU A 204 -22.74 2.78 7.80
N GLY A 205 -21.50 2.34 8.06
CA GLY A 205 -20.90 2.30 9.39
C GLY A 205 -20.77 3.68 10.04
N LEU A 206 -20.55 4.72 9.22
CA LEU A 206 -20.46 6.10 9.67
C LEU A 206 -21.77 6.68 10.22
N THR A 207 -22.93 6.10 9.87
CA THR A 207 -24.24 6.54 10.39
C THR A 207 -24.53 6.07 11.80
N SER A 208 -23.75 5.13 12.33
CA SER A 208 -23.94 4.61 13.68
C SER A 208 -23.46 5.62 14.73
N ASN A 209 -24.38 6.14 15.54
CA ASN A 209 -24.04 7.01 16.67
C ASN A 209 -23.21 6.29 17.74
N GLU A 210 -23.24 4.95 17.77
CA GLU A 210 -22.54 4.09 18.71
C GLU A 210 -21.19 3.59 18.19
N ALA A 211 -20.73 4.07 17.03
CA ALA A 211 -19.46 3.65 16.43
C ALA A 211 -18.29 3.81 17.44
N PRO A 212 -17.46 2.77 17.60
CA PRO A 212 -16.39 2.78 18.58
C PRO A 212 -15.32 3.83 18.23
N ARG A 213 -14.70 4.40 19.26
CA ARG A 213 -13.54 5.28 19.09
C ARG A 213 -12.33 4.42 18.73
N LEU A 214 -11.83 4.58 17.50
CA LEU A 214 -10.81 3.73 16.93
C LEU A 214 -9.67 4.57 16.32
N ILE A 215 -8.47 4.27 16.78
CA ILE A 215 -7.20 4.70 16.20
C ILE A 215 -6.60 3.53 15.42
N VAL A 216 -6.42 3.70 14.12
CA VAL A 216 -5.70 2.73 13.30
C VAL A 216 -4.31 3.23 13.02
N VAL A 217 -3.29 2.47 13.44
CA VAL A 217 -1.90 2.72 13.07
C VAL A 217 -1.55 1.81 11.90
N GLY A 218 -1.20 2.40 10.78
CA GLY A 218 -1.01 1.71 9.52
C GLY A 218 0.32 2.03 8.83
N THR A 219 0.60 1.29 7.77
CA THR A 219 1.61 1.66 6.77
C THR A 219 0.97 1.90 5.41
N GLN A 220 1.72 1.85 4.31
CA GLN A 220 1.22 1.98 2.93
C GLN A 220 0.08 1.02 2.55
N VAL A 221 -0.16 -0.02 3.36
CA VAL A 221 -1.31 -0.92 3.18
C VAL A 221 -2.64 -0.14 3.13
N VAL A 222 -2.73 1.03 3.76
CA VAL A 222 -3.94 1.85 3.73
C VAL A 222 -4.07 2.77 2.50
N GLU A 223 -3.03 2.87 1.66
CA GLU A 223 -3.03 3.76 0.49
C GLU A 223 -3.98 3.25 -0.60
N VAL A 224 -4.23 1.94 -0.70
CA VAL A 224 -4.90 1.33 -1.86
C VAL A 224 -5.97 0.34 -1.40
N GLY A 225 -7.08 0.29 -2.12
CA GLY A 225 -8.07 -0.79 -1.99
C GLY A 225 -8.98 -0.73 -0.76
N LEU A 226 -8.86 0.28 0.10
CA LEU A 226 -9.76 0.49 1.25
C LEU A 226 -10.71 1.68 1.00
N ASP A 227 -12.00 1.40 0.91
CA ASP A 227 -13.05 2.42 0.83
C ASP A 227 -13.48 2.85 2.24
N ILE A 228 -12.68 3.73 2.86
CA ILE A 228 -12.83 4.13 4.27
C ILE A 228 -12.74 5.65 4.43
N SER A 229 -13.38 6.19 5.48
CA SER A 229 -13.24 7.59 5.88
C SER A 229 -12.93 7.80 7.36
N ALA A 230 -11.70 8.25 7.63
CA ALA A 230 -11.28 8.80 8.91
C ALA A 230 -11.68 10.28 9.03
N GLN A 231 -11.82 10.78 10.26
CA GLN A 231 -11.97 12.22 10.53
C GLN A 231 -10.61 12.91 10.59
N THR A 232 -9.62 12.22 11.15
CA THR A 232 -8.26 12.75 11.31
C THR A 232 -7.25 11.77 10.72
N LEU A 233 -6.34 12.29 9.91
CA LEU A 233 -5.20 11.56 9.39
C LEU A 233 -3.92 12.16 9.96
N HIS A 234 -3.08 11.34 10.56
CA HIS A 234 -1.68 11.65 10.82
C HIS A 234 -0.85 10.87 9.81
N THR A 235 0.09 11.52 9.14
CA THR A 235 0.95 10.83 8.17
C THR A 235 2.37 11.38 8.24
N GLU A 236 3.35 10.47 8.19
CA GLU A 236 4.74 10.86 7.98
C GLU A 236 4.94 11.43 6.56
N ALA A 237 5.94 12.28 6.40
CA ALA A 237 6.31 12.88 5.12
C ALA A 237 6.68 11.78 4.12
N ALA A 238 6.15 11.91 2.91
CA ALA A 238 6.33 10.99 1.79
C ALA A 238 6.19 11.80 0.49
N PRO A 239 6.42 11.22 -0.70
CA PRO A 239 6.11 11.90 -1.94
C PRO A 239 4.65 12.38 -1.95
N ALA A 240 4.40 13.57 -2.48
CA ALA A 240 3.08 14.21 -2.43
C ALA A 240 1.93 13.31 -2.91
N ALA A 241 2.16 12.55 -3.98
CA ALA A 241 1.24 11.51 -4.47
C ALA A 241 0.79 10.54 -3.36
N SER A 242 1.73 9.97 -2.61
CA SER A 242 1.42 9.05 -1.50
C SER A 242 0.69 9.74 -0.35
N VAL A 243 1.09 10.97 0.01
CA VAL A 243 0.39 11.75 1.05
C VAL A 243 -1.07 12.01 0.65
N LEU A 244 -1.32 12.39 -0.60
CA LEU A 244 -2.66 12.66 -1.11
C LEU A 244 -3.51 11.39 -1.22
N GLN A 245 -2.92 10.25 -1.58
CA GLN A 245 -3.62 8.95 -1.53
C GLN A 245 -4.06 8.59 -0.10
N ARG A 246 -3.19 8.78 0.89
CA ARG A 246 -3.52 8.61 2.32
C ARG A 246 -4.63 9.59 2.71
N ALA A 247 -4.52 10.85 2.31
CA ALA A 247 -5.53 11.89 2.55
C ALA A 247 -6.88 11.55 1.89
N GLY A 248 -6.89 10.80 0.80
CA GLY A 248 -8.09 10.23 0.18
C GLY A 248 -8.85 9.21 1.04
N ARG A 249 -8.35 8.90 2.24
CA ARG A 249 -9.00 8.10 3.30
C ARG A 249 -9.43 8.95 4.51
N CYS A 250 -9.28 10.27 4.42
CA CYS A 250 -9.72 11.25 5.42
C CYS A 250 -10.76 12.16 4.79
N ALA A 251 -11.92 12.37 5.42
CA ALA A 251 -13.05 13.11 4.82
C ALA A 251 -13.27 12.71 3.35
N ARG A 252 -13.48 11.42 3.14
CA ARG A 252 -13.61 10.82 1.81
C ARG A 252 -14.95 11.14 1.16
N TYR A 253 -16.01 11.16 1.95
CA TYR A 253 -17.38 11.28 1.47
C TYR A 253 -17.88 12.74 1.45
N PRO A 254 -18.88 13.06 0.60
CA PRO A 254 -19.46 14.40 0.53
C PRO A 254 -19.96 14.89 1.90
N GLY A 255 -19.75 16.18 2.17
CA GLY A 255 -20.12 16.85 3.41
C GLY A 255 -19.19 16.60 4.60
N GLU A 256 -18.23 15.68 4.49
CA GLU A 256 -17.27 15.44 5.56
C GLU A 256 -16.22 16.54 5.68
N GLN A 257 -15.78 16.79 6.90
CA GLN A 257 -14.68 17.67 7.21
C GLN A 257 -13.63 16.89 7.98
N GLY A 258 -12.37 16.98 7.55
CA GLY A 258 -11.27 16.26 8.14
C GLY A 258 -9.99 17.09 8.18
N THR A 259 -9.06 16.66 9.03
CA THR A 259 -7.74 17.28 9.14
C THR A 259 -6.66 16.25 8.83
N VAL A 260 -5.69 16.66 8.01
CA VAL A 260 -4.50 15.89 7.67
C VAL A 260 -3.30 16.56 8.33
N TYR A 261 -2.70 15.88 9.29
CA TYR A 261 -1.47 16.28 9.95
C TYR A 261 -0.29 15.58 9.29
N LEU A 262 0.64 16.36 8.73
CA LEU A 262 1.85 15.90 8.07
C LEU A 262 3.05 16.12 8.99
N TYR A 263 3.85 15.07 9.21
CA TYR A 263 4.97 15.07 10.14
C TYR A 263 6.30 14.82 9.42
N PRO A 264 7.40 15.48 9.81
CA PRO A 264 8.70 15.14 9.28
C PRO A 264 9.05 13.71 9.67
N VAL A 265 9.81 13.03 8.81
CA VAL A 265 10.30 11.68 9.12
C VAL A 265 11.39 11.75 10.19
N PRO A 266 11.49 10.73 11.06
CA PRO A 266 12.59 10.66 12.03
C PRO A 266 13.94 10.50 11.32
N GLU A 267 15.00 10.85 12.03
CA GLU A 267 16.36 10.66 11.52
C GLU A 267 16.77 9.17 11.53
N ASN A 268 17.56 8.78 10.54
CA ASN A 268 18.23 7.48 10.49
C ASN A 268 19.49 7.48 11.38
N LYS A 269 20.20 6.34 11.43
CA LYS A 269 21.43 6.18 12.22
C LYS A 269 22.58 7.14 11.83
N ARG A 270 22.46 7.85 10.70
CA ARG A 270 23.44 8.83 10.20
C ARG A 270 23.02 10.29 10.50
N GLY A 271 21.90 10.52 11.18
CA GLY A 271 21.36 11.86 11.43
C GLY A 271 20.69 12.49 10.21
N GLU A 272 20.29 11.69 9.21
CA GLU A 272 19.58 12.17 8.03
C GLU A 272 18.10 11.76 8.06
N PRO A 273 17.17 12.55 7.49
CA PRO A 273 15.76 12.18 7.39
C PRO A 273 15.55 10.80 6.76
N ASN A 274 14.76 9.93 7.41
CA ASN A 274 14.48 8.58 6.94
C ASN A 274 13.16 8.47 6.17
N TYR A 275 13.21 8.71 4.86
CA TYR A 275 12.02 8.61 4.00
C TYR A 275 11.60 7.17 3.65
N ALA A 276 12.30 6.14 4.13
CA ALA A 276 12.08 4.76 3.73
C ALA A 276 10.61 4.31 3.86
N PRO A 277 10.06 3.52 2.91
CA PRO A 277 10.72 2.94 1.74
C PRO A 277 10.89 3.94 0.58
N TYR A 278 10.51 5.19 0.75
CA TYR A 278 10.77 6.27 -0.20
C TYR A 278 12.16 6.87 0.03
N GLY A 279 12.65 7.67 -0.91
CA GLY A 279 13.96 8.30 -0.85
C GLY A 279 15.12 7.30 -0.95
N MET A 280 14.93 6.17 -1.63
CA MET A 280 16.00 5.17 -1.83
C MET A 280 17.06 5.66 -2.81
N ASP A 281 16.68 6.55 -3.72
CA ASP A 281 17.57 7.26 -4.63
C ASP A 281 17.49 8.78 -4.43
N LYS A 282 18.40 9.50 -5.08
CA LYS A 282 18.53 10.95 -4.97
C LYS A 282 17.26 11.67 -5.45
N ILE A 283 16.67 11.23 -6.56
CA ILE A 283 15.50 11.87 -7.18
C ILE A 283 14.29 11.70 -6.27
N GLU A 284 14.09 10.50 -5.72
CA GLU A 284 12.99 10.20 -4.82
C GLU A 284 13.14 10.96 -3.49
N LYS A 285 14.37 11.11 -2.99
CA LYS A 285 14.65 11.91 -1.79
C LYS A 285 14.33 13.40 -2.02
N GLU A 286 14.82 13.97 -3.12
CA GLU A 286 14.50 15.35 -3.53
C GLU A 286 13.00 15.55 -3.76
N THR A 287 12.29 14.52 -4.21
CA THR A 287 10.82 14.54 -4.35
C THR A 287 10.14 14.61 -2.99
N CYS A 288 10.60 13.83 -2.01
CA CYS A 288 10.07 13.88 -0.64
C CYS A 288 10.32 15.26 0.01
N GLU A 289 11.52 15.82 -0.16
CA GLU A 289 11.89 17.14 0.36
C GLU A 289 11.04 18.26 -0.26
N ARG A 290 10.86 18.25 -1.58
CA ARG A 290 9.97 19.21 -2.27
C ARG A 290 8.51 19.03 -1.88
N SER A 291 8.07 17.79 -1.70
CA SER A 291 6.71 17.49 -1.22
C SER A 291 6.47 18.12 0.15
N TRP A 292 7.41 17.93 1.08
CA TRP A 292 7.35 18.51 2.41
C TRP A 292 7.23 20.04 2.37
N GLU A 293 8.10 20.70 1.60
CA GLU A 293 8.08 22.16 1.46
C GLU A 293 6.80 22.66 0.78
N ALA A 294 6.28 21.94 -0.22
CA ALA A 294 5.03 22.29 -0.90
C ALA A 294 3.82 22.23 0.03
N PHE A 295 3.77 21.24 0.94
CA PHE A 295 2.76 21.18 2.00
C PHE A 295 2.95 22.28 3.04
N ARG A 296 4.19 22.59 3.43
CA ARG A 296 4.50 23.64 4.41
C ARG A 296 4.05 25.02 3.96
N LYS A 297 4.18 25.34 2.67
CA LYS A 297 3.67 26.58 2.07
C LYS A 297 2.15 26.74 2.18
N ARG A 298 1.43 25.63 2.36
CA ARG A 298 -0.03 25.54 2.40
C ARG A 298 -0.53 25.10 3.79
N ASP A 299 0.30 25.33 4.82
CA ASP A 299 -0.07 24.98 6.19
C ASP A 299 -1.34 25.70 6.63
N GLY A 300 -2.29 24.94 7.18
CA GLY A 300 -3.59 25.42 7.60
C GLY A 300 -4.61 25.59 6.47
N GLU A 301 -4.26 25.38 5.21
CA GLU A 301 -5.17 25.54 4.07
C GLU A 301 -6.09 24.33 3.87
N VAL A 302 -7.23 24.57 3.23
CA VAL A 302 -8.09 23.49 2.72
C VAL A 302 -7.73 23.28 1.26
N LEU A 303 -7.26 22.07 0.93
CA LEU A 303 -6.88 21.76 -0.45
C LEU A 303 -8.03 21.07 -1.16
N HIS A 304 -8.35 21.59 -2.34
CA HIS A 304 -9.25 20.97 -3.31
C HIS A 304 -8.44 20.35 -4.45
N PHE A 305 -9.10 19.61 -5.35
CA PHE A 305 -8.45 18.91 -6.46
C PHE A 305 -7.46 19.77 -7.25
N ALA A 306 -7.81 21.02 -7.58
CA ALA A 306 -6.91 21.93 -8.30
C ALA A 306 -5.62 22.22 -7.49
N ASN A 307 -5.76 22.50 -6.18
CA ASN A 307 -4.61 22.74 -5.30
C ASN A 307 -3.78 21.48 -5.06
N GLU A 308 -4.42 20.31 -4.97
CA GLU A 308 -3.75 19.01 -4.87
C GLU A 308 -2.91 18.74 -6.14
N GLN A 309 -3.44 19.06 -7.32
CA GLN A 309 -2.71 18.93 -8.60
C GLN A 309 -1.54 19.91 -8.71
N GLU A 310 -1.72 21.16 -8.30
CA GLU A 310 -0.62 22.15 -8.23
C GLU A 310 0.51 21.66 -7.31
N LEU A 311 0.15 21.09 -6.16
CA LEU A 311 1.10 20.53 -5.20
C LEU A 311 1.85 19.33 -5.79
N ILE A 312 1.15 18.42 -6.49
CA ILE A 312 1.79 17.31 -7.21
C ILE A 312 2.77 17.84 -8.25
N ASN A 313 2.35 18.79 -9.08
CA ASN A 313 3.21 19.38 -10.12
C ASN A 313 4.47 20.00 -9.49
N GLU A 314 4.32 20.82 -8.44
CA GLU A 314 5.44 21.44 -7.72
C GLU A 314 6.46 20.40 -7.18
N ALA A 315 5.97 19.28 -6.66
CA ALA A 315 6.80 18.27 -6.01
C ALA A 315 7.41 17.23 -6.97
N HIS A 316 6.70 16.85 -8.04
CA HIS A 316 7.04 15.68 -8.88
C HIS A 316 7.60 16.02 -10.25
N THR A 317 7.40 17.22 -10.80
CA THR A 317 7.75 17.52 -12.20
C THR A 317 9.20 17.19 -12.58
N ASP A 318 10.19 17.46 -11.74
CA ASP A 318 11.59 17.12 -12.12
C ASP A 318 11.87 15.62 -12.06
N ALA A 319 11.25 14.92 -11.10
CA ALA A 319 11.39 13.47 -10.99
C ALA A 319 10.71 12.76 -12.16
N ASP A 320 9.54 13.26 -12.55
CA ASP A 320 8.78 12.84 -13.71
C ASP A 320 9.59 13.02 -15.00
N ARG A 321 10.21 14.20 -15.18
CA ARG A 321 11.08 14.47 -16.34
C ARG A 321 12.31 13.56 -16.36
N ALA A 322 12.97 13.35 -15.23
CA ALA A 322 14.12 12.47 -15.14
C ALA A 322 13.76 11.02 -15.46
N LEU A 323 12.59 10.55 -15.00
CA LEU A 323 12.08 9.22 -15.32
C LEU A 323 11.84 9.06 -16.83
N LEU A 324 11.20 10.05 -17.47
CA LEU A 324 10.93 10.03 -18.90
C LEU A 324 12.21 10.07 -19.74
N GLN A 325 13.19 10.88 -19.33
CA GLN A 325 14.49 10.93 -20.00
C GLN A 325 15.21 9.57 -19.92
N ALA A 326 15.28 8.97 -18.73
CA ALA A 326 15.89 7.65 -18.56
C ALA A 326 15.18 6.57 -19.41
N MET A 327 13.86 6.66 -19.53
CA MET A 327 13.08 5.76 -20.41
C MET A 327 13.43 5.90 -21.89
N HIS A 328 13.74 7.12 -22.35
CA HIS A 328 14.14 7.37 -23.73
C HIS A 328 15.54 6.84 -24.02
N GLU A 329 16.44 6.95 -23.03
CA GLU A 329 17.82 6.46 -23.12
C GLU A 329 17.91 4.92 -23.10
N ASP A 330 17.06 4.24 -22.32
CA ASP A 330 17.03 2.77 -22.19
C ASP A 330 16.14 2.05 -23.23
N GLU A 331 15.56 2.78 -24.20
CA GLU A 331 14.54 2.28 -25.13
C GLU A 331 14.98 1.00 -25.86
N GLY A 332 16.18 0.98 -26.43
CA GLY A 332 16.67 -0.17 -27.21
C GLY A 332 16.90 -1.44 -26.37
N SER A 333 17.33 -1.29 -25.11
CA SER A 333 17.66 -2.43 -24.25
C SER A 333 16.42 -3.10 -23.66
N ILE A 334 15.43 -2.29 -23.24
CA ILE A 334 14.17 -2.80 -22.70
C ILE A 334 13.37 -3.51 -23.82
N TRP A 335 13.39 -2.98 -25.05
CA TRP A 335 12.77 -3.62 -26.20
C TRP A 335 13.36 -4.99 -26.52
N GLY A 336 14.68 -5.12 -26.49
CA GLY A 336 15.33 -6.43 -26.67
C GLY A 336 14.81 -7.44 -25.65
N GLN A 337 14.76 -7.06 -24.37
CA GLN A 337 14.27 -7.96 -23.31
C GLN A 337 12.78 -8.29 -23.44
N ILE A 338 11.92 -7.33 -23.79
CA ILE A 338 10.49 -7.59 -23.99
C ILE A 338 10.27 -8.50 -25.21
N ALA A 339 10.97 -8.24 -26.32
CA ALA A 339 10.89 -9.05 -27.53
C ALA A 339 11.38 -10.48 -27.27
N ASP A 340 12.51 -10.63 -26.57
CA ASP A 340 13.06 -11.94 -26.20
C ASP A 340 12.11 -12.70 -25.28
N ALA A 341 11.51 -12.04 -24.28
CA ALA A 341 10.52 -12.66 -23.40
C ALA A 341 9.25 -13.11 -24.13
N LEU A 342 8.77 -12.31 -25.11
CA LEU A 342 7.59 -12.63 -25.91
C LEU A 342 7.87 -13.71 -26.96
N THR A 343 9.08 -13.76 -27.51
CA THR A 343 9.47 -14.66 -28.60
C THR A 343 9.93 -16.01 -28.09
N PHE A 344 10.72 -16.04 -27.01
CA PHE A 344 11.35 -17.26 -26.49
C PHE A 344 10.65 -17.84 -25.26
N HIS A 345 9.53 -17.25 -24.81
CA HIS A 345 8.79 -17.67 -23.62
C HIS A 345 9.63 -17.79 -22.34
N ASP A 346 10.78 -17.12 -22.30
CA ASP A 346 11.75 -17.27 -21.22
C ASP A 346 11.21 -16.71 -19.89
N ALA A 347 11.04 -17.62 -18.91
CA ALA A 347 10.58 -17.30 -17.57
C ALA A 347 11.60 -16.42 -16.82
N SER A 348 12.89 -16.49 -17.16
CA SER A 348 13.95 -15.70 -16.51
C SER A 348 13.92 -14.24 -16.94
N THR A 349 13.65 -13.96 -18.22
CA THR A 349 13.52 -12.59 -18.74
C THR A 349 12.26 -11.88 -18.21
N ARG A 350 11.14 -12.61 -18.07
CA ARG A 350 9.94 -12.09 -17.36
C ARG A 350 10.23 -11.70 -15.92
N GLN A 351 11.02 -12.51 -15.23
CA GLN A 351 11.47 -12.18 -13.88
C GLN A 351 12.35 -10.93 -13.87
N ASN A 352 13.28 -10.76 -14.81
CA ASN A 352 14.17 -9.58 -14.82
C ASN A 352 13.46 -8.25 -15.13
N LEU A 353 12.43 -8.27 -15.99
CA LEU A 353 11.60 -7.11 -16.32
C LEU A 353 10.72 -6.62 -15.15
N ILE A 354 10.46 -7.49 -14.17
CA ILE A 354 9.62 -7.20 -12.99
C ILE A 354 10.47 -7.12 -11.69
N ARG A 355 11.56 -7.88 -11.58
CA ARG A 355 12.27 -8.16 -10.31
C ARG A 355 13.51 -7.31 -10.02
N LYS A 356 14.06 -6.52 -10.95
CA LYS A 356 15.29 -5.73 -10.63
C LYS A 356 15.14 -4.79 -9.42
N THR A 357 13.92 -4.58 -8.94
CA THR A 357 13.55 -3.78 -7.76
C THR A 357 12.88 -4.55 -6.62
N THR A 358 12.83 -5.89 -6.62
CA THR A 358 12.19 -6.62 -5.50
C THR A 358 13.09 -6.62 -4.26
N THR A 359 13.06 -5.51 -3.53
CA THR A 359 13.72 -5.35 -2.23
C THR A 359 12.99 -6.10 -1.12
N SER A 360 11.98 -6.92 -1.41
CA SER A 360 11.28 -7.74 -0.42
C SER A 360 11.34 -9.24 -0.75
N ARG A 361 11.26 -10.07 0.29
CA ARG A 361 11.28 -11.53 0.24
C ARG A 361 10.14 -12.07 1.08
N THR A 362 9.38 -13.02 0.54
CA THR A 362 8.34 -13.73 1.28
C THR A 362 8.99 -14.65 2.30
N VAL A 363 8.60 -14.51 3.57
CA VAL A 363 8.94 -15.43 4.65
C VAL A 363 7.71 -16.27 4.97
N ILE A 364 7.89 -17.58 4.96
CA ILE A 364 6.86 -18.56 5.31
C ILE A 364 7.18 -19.06 6.72
N VAL A 365 6.16 -19.10 7.58
CA VAL A 365 6.25 -19.66 8.93
C VAL A 365 5.24 -20.79 9.01
N TYR A 366 5.66 -21.95 9.51
CA TYR A 366 4.82 -23.15 9.62
C TYR A 366 5.24 -24.00 10.83
N ASP A 367 4.33 -24.85 11.32
CA ASP A 367 4.60 -25.79 12.41
C ASP A 367 5.13 -27.14 11.89
N ALA A 368 6.33 -27.53 12.32
CA ALA A 368 6.93 -28.84 12.05
C ALA A 368 6.44 -29.90 13.05
N PRO A 369 6.38 -31.22 12.72
CA PRO A 369 7.09 -31.92 11.64
C PRO A 369 6.21 -32.38 10.46
N LEU A 370 4.92 -32.06 10.44
CA LEU A 370 3.98 -32.50 9.39
C LEU A 370 3.92 -31.54 8.17
N GLY A 371 4.62 -30.40 8.22
CA GLY A 371 4.36 -29.24 7.37
C GLY A 371 5.26 -29.01 6.14
N MET A 372 6.00 -30.01 5.67
CA MET A 372 6.58 -30.01 4.32
C MET A 372 6.54 -31.44 3.79
N THR A 373 5.39 -31.88 3.26
CA THR A 373 5.43 -32.85 2.17
C THR A 373 6.15 -32.17 1.00
N GLU A 374 6.75 -32.93 0.08
CA GLU A 374 7.48 -32.44 -1.11
C GLU A 374 6.53 -31.72 -2.12
N GLU A 375 5.75 -30.76 -1.63
CA GLU A 375 4.73 -30.01 -2.36
C GLU A 375 4.99 -28.51 -2.26
N ASN A 376 4.44 -27.81 -3.26
CA ASN A 376 4.66 -26.40 -3.57
C ASN A 376 4.60 -25.46 -2.32
N PRO A 377 5.69 -24.75 -1.98
CA PRO A 377 5.80 -23.88 -0.81
C PRO A 377 4.88 -22.66 -0.91
N PHE A 378 4.39 -22.32 -2.10
CA PHE A 378 3.39 -21.26 -2.28
C PHE A 378 1.99 -21.63 -1.76
N VAL A 379 1.76 -22.88 -1.34
CA VAL A 379 0.53 -23.27 -0.62
C VAL A 379 0.52 -22.72 0.80
N PHE A 380 1.70 -22.48 1.39
CA PHE A 380 1.80 -21.95 2.73
C PHE A 380 1.65 -20.43 2.74
N ASN A 381 0.94 -19.92 3.75
CA ASN A 381 0.83 -18.48 3.94
C ASN A 381 2.17 -17.92 4.43
N GLY A 382 2.59 -16.82 3.84
CA GLY A 382 3.78 -16.07 4.23
C GLY A 382 3.52 -14.58 4.23
N PHE A 383 4.44 -13.83 4.82
CA PHE A 383 4.43 -12.37 4.80
C PHE A 383 5.72 -11.85 4.16
N SER A 384 5.65 -10.71 3.49
CA SER A 384 6.79 -10.13 2.78
C SER A 384 7.61 -9.23 3.70
N LEU A 385 8.92 -9.45 3.75
CA LEU A 385 9.88 -8.59 4.46
C LEU A 385 10.84 -7.90 3.51
N HIS A 386 11.18 -6.64 3.76
CA HIS A 386 12.29 -5.98 3.07
C HIS A 386 13.62 -6.72 3.32
N ILE A 387 14.48 -6.83 2.31
CA ILE A 387 15.68 -7.66 2.29
C ILE A 387 16.69 -7.23 3.37
N GLY A 388 16.77 -5.91 3.63
CA GLY A 388 17.58 -5.38 4.73
C GLY A 388 17.06 -5.81 6.11
N THR A 389 15.74 -5.76 6.32
CA THR A 389 15.10 -6.23 7.56
C THR A 389 15.26 -7.75 7.70
N LEU A 390 15.05 -8.49 6.62
CA LEU A 390 15.22 -9.94 6.58
C LEU A 390 16.65 -10.31 6.94
N ARG A 391 17.66 -9.63 6.40
CA ARG A 391 19.07 -9.93 6.71
C ARG A 391 19.37 -9.78 8.20
N GLY A 392 18.93 -8.69 8.82
CA GLY A 392 19.11 -8.49 10.26
C GLY A 392 18.40 -9.56 11.10
N LYS A 393 17.15 -9.90 10.74
CA LYS A 393 16.40 -10.97 11.41
C LYS A 393 16.97 -12.37 11.16
N LEU A 394 17.54 -12.62 9.97
CA LEU A 394 18.16 -13.89 9.60
C LEU A 394 19.38 -14.16 10.48
N GLU A 395 20.20 -13.15 10.75
CA GLU A 395 21.34 -13.25 11.66
C GLU A 395 20.91 -13.62 13.08
N GLU A 396 19.85 -12.96 13.61
CA GLU A 396 19.25 -13.29 14.91
C GLU A 396 18.69 -14.72 14.95
N LEU A 397 17.98 -15.13 13.90
CA LEU A 397 17.36 -16.46 13.79
C LEU A 397 18.41 -17.56 13.63
N GLN A 398 19.48 -17.35 12.86
CA GLN A 398 20.58 -18.30 12.72
C GLN A 398 21.34 -18.49 14.02
N LYS A 399 21.49 -17.43 14.83
CA LYS A 399 22.08 -17.52 16.16
C LYS A 399 21.20 -18.40 17.06
N LYS A 400 19.89 -18.13 17.14
CA LYS A 400 18.93 -18.96 17.90
C LYS A 400 18.89 -20.41 17.41
N GLN A 401 18.96 -20.63 16.09
CA GLN A 401 19.00 -21.96 15.50
C GLN A 401 20.19 -22.78 16.02
N LYS A 402 21.38 -22.17 16.10
CA LYS A 402 22.58 -22.81 16.64
C LYS A 402 22.48 -23.05 18.14
N GLU A 403 21.96 -22.08 18.89
CA GLU A 403 21.76 -22.19 20.35
C GLU A 403 20.77 -23.29 20.73
N LEU A 404 19.69 -23.46 19.95
CA LEU A 404 18.63 -24.45 20.20
C LEU A 404 18.88 -25.79 19.50
N GLY A 405 19.92 -25.92 18.67
CA GLY A 405 20.21 -27.15 17.92
C GLY A 405 19.17 -27.52 16.85
N LEU A 406 18.36 -26.56 16.38
CA LEU A 406 17.24 -26.81 15.47
C LEU A 406 17.63 -26.60 14.00
N ALA A 407 18.56 -27.39 13.47
CA ALA A 407 19.05 -27.25 12.09
C ALA A 407 17.95 -27.21 11.00
N TRP A 408 16.76 -27.73 11.29
CA TRP A 408 15.61 -27.73 10.39
C TRP A 408 14.79 -26.43 10.40
N SER A 409 14.93 -25.56 11.40
CA SER A 409 14.01 -24.43 11.67
C SER A 409 14.15 -23.23 10.74
N LEU A 410 15.16 -23.21 9.88
CA LEU A 410 15.40 -22.16 8.91
C LEU A 410 15.90 -22.82 7.62
N ARG A 411 15.11 -22.72 6.55
CA ARG A 411 15.41 -23.29 5.24
C ARG A 411 15.25 -22.24 4.15
N TYR A 412 16.01 -22.40 3.08
CA TYR A 412 15.85 -21.61 1.87
C TYR A 412 15.23 -22.49 0.80
N VAL A 413 14.11 -22.04 0.26
CA VAL A 413 13.36 -22.74 -0.78
C VAL A 413 14.22 -22.85 -2.04
N GLN A 414 14.56 -24.06 -2.47
CA GLN A 414 15.30 -24.30 -3.71
C GLN A 414 14.38 -24.88 -4.79
N PRO A 415 14.31 -24.30 -6.00
CA PRO A 415 13.60 -24.93 -7.11
C PRO A 415 14.33 -26.20 -7.55
N ARG A 416 13.57 -27.25 -7.86
CA ARG A 416 14.05 -28.48 -8.48
C ARG A 416 13.77 -28.36 -9.97
N ASP A 417 14.83 -28.34 -10.78
CA ASP A 417 14.70 -28.49 -12.23
C ASP A 417 14.37 -29.96 -12.53
N ASP A 418 13.19 -30.21 -13.11
CA ASP A 418 12.87 -31.54 -13.63
C ASP A 418 13.31 -31.59 -15.10
N GLU A 419 14.43 -32.25 -15.38
CA GLU A 419 14.99 -32.37 -16.74
C GLU A 419 14.05 -33.10 -17.71
N ASN A 420 12.99 -33.76 -17.22
CA ASN A 420 12.11 -34.62 -18.03
C ASN A 420 10.75 -33.99 -18.41
N ASP A 421 10.35 -32.87 -17.80
CA ASP A 421 9.10 -32.17 -18.16
C ASP A 421 9.20 -30.66 -17.89
N PRO A 422 9.50 -29.84 -18.92
CA PRO A 422 9.63 -28.39 -18.76
C PRO A 422 8.31 -27.66 -18.48
N ASP A 423 7.16 -28.33 -18.61
CA ASP A 423 5.84 -27.77 -18.31
C ASP A 423 5.31 -28.18 -16.91
N ALA A 424 6.03 -29.03 -16.17
CA ALA A 424 5.66 -29.40 -14.81
C ALA A 424 5.84 -28.22 -13.83
N PRO A 425 4.93 -28.03 -12.85
CA PRO A 425 5.11 -27.01 -11.84
C PRO A 425 6.40 -27.30 -11.05
N PRO A 426 7.26 -26.29 -10.82
CA PRO A 426 8.52 -26.49 -10.11
C PRO A 426 8.27 -27.13 -8.74
N LEU A 427 8.95 -28.24 -8.47
CA LEU A 427 9.03 -28.82 -7.14
C LEU A 427 10.04 -28.03 -6.32
N TYR A 428 9.89 -28.00 -5.00
CA TYR A 428 10.75 -27.20 -4.13
C TYR A 428 11.23 -28.00 -2.92
N TYR A 429 12.46 -27.72 -2.48
CA TYR A 429 13.08 -28.30 -1.27
C TYR A 429 13.27 -27.28 -0.14
#